data_AF-A0A1L8QUS8-F1
#
_entry.id   AF-A0A1L8QUS8-F1
#
_cell.length_a   1.000
_cell.length_b   1.000
_cell.length_c   1.000
_cell.angle_alpha   90.00
_cell.angle_beta   90.00
_cell.angle_gamma   90.00
#
_symmetry.space_group_name_H-M   'P 1'
#
loop_
_entity.id
_entity.type
_entity.pdbx_description
1 polymer ?
#
loop_
_entity_poly.entity_id
_entity_poly.type
_entity_poly.pdbx_seq_one_letter_code
_entity_poly.pdbx_strand_id
1 'polypeptide(L)'
;MKKNSYGKILAISLILLVIFSATGFQNSGNLVLFLLGVALLVFAFRSKAKESPQEALPSLTKKREEAYLASGMSPREITLFRETLNQAKQQIDQLQQNIHVNTKLKAIDLRHDTLRAAKGLFKALVKEPTRLHEANHFLYTHLPNMVDLTNKYIEINNHEVKSRETYEKMEESIQIIDQLASLITSDYQQFVSDDLEELDIELSIAKQSLKRDNTYNQTDSQK
;
A
#
# COMPACT_ATOMS: atom_id res chain seq x y z
N MET A 1 21.46 18.81 -13.18
CA MET A 1 21.40 20.30 -13.19
C MET A 1 20.03 20.74 -12.66
N LYS A 2 19.97 21.25 -11.42
CA LYS A 2 18.73 21.75 -10.79
C LYS A 2 18.27 23.01 -11.52
N LYS A 3 17.10 22.96 -12.16
CA LYS A 3 16.50 24.12 -12.84
C LYS A 3 15.89 25.04 -11.79
N ASN A 4 16.62 26.07 -11.38
CA ASN A 4 16.21 27.03 -10.34
C ASN A 4 14.92 27.75 -10.73
N SER A 5 13.80 27.33 -10.13
CA SER A 5 12.47 27.95 -10.28
C SER A 5 12.40 29.37 -9.72
N TYR A 6 13.33 29.75 -8.85
CA TYR A 6 13.41 31.07 -8.21
C TYR A 6 13.52 32.24 -9.20
N GLY A 7 14.16 32.04 -10.36
CA GLY A 7 14.24 33.08 -11.39
C GLY A 7 12.89 33.45 -11.99
N LYS A 8 11.96 32.48 -12.09
CA LYS A 8 10.60 32.73 -12.59
C LYS A 8 9.72 33.42 -11.54
N ILE A 9 9.96 33.14 -10.27
CA ILE A 9 9.24 33.76 -9.14
C ILE A 9 9.60 35.25 -9.04
N LEU A 10 10.89 35.58 -9.13
CA LEU A 10 11.36 36.96 -9.16
C LEU A 10 10.76 37.72 -10.34
N ALA A 11 10.74 37.13 -11.54
CA ALA A 11 10.16 37.78 -12.73
C ALA A 11 8.65 38.05 -12.60
N ILE A 12 7.88 37.09 -12.08
CA ILE A 12 6.41 37.23 -11.92
C ILE A 12 6.06 38.24 -10.81
N SER A 13 6.78 38.23 -9.68
CA SER A 13 6.60 39.26 -8.64
C SER A 13 6.96 40.65 -9.14
N LEU A 14 7.98 40.79 -9.98
CA LEU A 14 8.39 42.07 -10.54
C LEU A 14 7.35 42.61 -11.53
N ILE A 15 6.74 41.73 -12.34
CA ILE A 15 5.63 42.08 -13.23
C ILE A 15 4.39 42.52 -12.44
N LEU A 16 4.03 41.80 -11.38
CA LEU A 16 2.91 42.16 -10.51
C LEU A 16 3.16 43.49 -9.78
N LEU A 17 4.40 43.77 -9.37
CA LEU A 17 4.80 45.01 -8.71
C LEU A 17 4.76 46.21 -9.68
N VAL A 18 5.10 46.01 -10.95
CA VAL A 18 4.99 47.02 -12.02
C VAL A 18 3.53 47.31 -12.38
N ILE A 19 2.68 46.28 -12.43
CA ILE A 19 1.24 46.47 -12.63
C ILE A 19 0.62 47.22 -11.43
N PHE A 20 1.07 46.89 -10.22
CA PHE A 20 0.62 47.54 -8.98
C PHE A 20 1.02 49.02 -8.87
N SER A 21 2.19 49.40 -9.40
CA SER A 21 2.63 50.81 -9.39
C SER A 21 1.97 51.67 -10.46
N ALA A 22 1.49 51.08 -11.57
CA ALA A 22 0.86 51.79 -12.67
C ALA A 22 -0.60 52.19 -12.40
N THR A 23 -1.35 51.42 -11.59
CA THR A 23 -2.79 51.62 -11.41
C THR A 23 -3.17 52.54 -10.25
N GLY A 24 -2.21 52.91 -9.39
CA GLY A 24 -2.44 53.81 -8.27
C GLY A 24 -3.35 53.27 -7.15
N PHE A 25 -3.20 53.82 -5.95
CA PHE A 25 -3.84 53.36 -4.71
C PHE A 25 -5.18 54.08 -4.43
N GLN A 26 -5.98 54.37 -5.46
CA GLN A 26 -7.21 55.13 -5.27
C GLN A 26 -8.43 54.27 -4.92
N ASN A 27 -8.35 52.93 -5.06
CA ASN A 27 -9.48 52.03 -4.83
C ASN A 27 -9.10 50.85 -3.93
N SER A 28 -9.84 50.65 -2.84
CA SER A 28 -9.67 49.55 -1.89
C SER A 28 -9.83 48.16 -2.52
N GLY A 29 -10.53 48.05 -3.65
CA GLY A 29 -10.67 46.81 -4.42
C GLY A 29 -9.38 46.25 -5.01
N ASN A 30 -8.41 47.11 -5.35
CA ASN A 30 -7.15 46.68 -5.98
C ASN A 30 -6.22 45.98 -4.98
N LEU A 31 -6.27 46.37 -3.70
CA LEU A 31 -5.55 45.70 -2.62
C LEU A 31 -6.04 44.27 -2.39
N VAL A 32 -7.36 44.08 -2.41
CA VAL A 32 -7.97 42.75 -2.19
C VAL A 32 -7.57 41.78 -3.31
N LEU A 33 -7.59 42.24 -4.57
CA LEU A 33 -7.16 41.43 -5.72
C LEU A 33 -5.68 41.08 -5.66
N PHE A 34 -4.83 42.00 -5.22
CA PHE A 34 -3.40 41.74 -5.03
C PHE A 34 -3.16 40.68 -3.94
N LEU A 35 -3.81 40.80 -2.78
CA LEU A 35 -3.70 39.83 -1.70
C LEU A 35 -4.23 38.44 -2.11
N LEU A 36 -5.31 38.40 -2.88
CA LEU A 36 -5.88 37.15 -3.41
C LEU A 36 -4.92 36.49 -4.42
N GLY A 37 -4.29 37.28 -5.29
CA GLY A 37 -3.28 36.80 -6.24
C GLY A 37 -2.03 36.23 -5.55
N VAL A 38 -1.55 36.90 -4.50
CA VAL A 38 -0.43 36.41 -3.67
C VAL A 38 -0.83 35.13 -2.93
N ALA A 39 -2.04 35.07 -2.36
CA ALA A 39 -2.54 33.88 -1.68
C ALA A 39 -2.67 32.66 -2.62
N LEU A 40 -3.17 32.86 -3.85
CA LEU A 40 -3.26 31.81 -4.86
C LEU A 40 -1.89 31.34 -5.35
N LEU A 41 -0.91 32.25 -5.48
CA LEU A 41 0.47 31.86 -5.77
C LEU A 41 1.07 31.02 -4.64
N VAL A 42 0.93 31.44 -3.38
CA VAL A 42 1.41 30.66 -2.23
C VAL A 42 0.73 29.29 -2.14
N PHE A 43 -0.57 29.21 -2.41
CA PHE A 43 -1.32 27.95 -2.43
C PHE A 43 -0.88 27.03 -3.59
N ALA A 44 -0.73 27.58 -4.79
CA ALA A 44 -0.28 26.84 -5.97
C ALA A 44 1.15 26.30 -5.80
N PHE A 45 2.05 27.05 -5.15
CA PHE A 45 3.41 26.60 -4.86
C PHE A 45 3.53 25.65 -3.66
N ARG A 46 2.55 25.63 -2.73
CA ARG A 46 2.42 24.55 -1.74
C ARG A 46 2.01 23.21 -2.37
N SER A 47 1.39 23.21 -3.55
CA SER A 47 0.88 22.00 -4.21
C SER A 47 1.92 21.24 -5.04
N LYS A 48 3.15 21.76 -5.24
CA LYS A 48 4.16 21.08 -6.06
C LYS A 48 5.11 20.22 -5.22
N ALA A 49 4.87 18.90 -5.34
CA ALA A 49 5.82 17.80 -5.23
C ALA A 49 6.61 17.70 -3.93
N LYS A 50 5.98 17.06 -2.94
CA LYS A 50 6.72 16.23 -1.98
C LYS A 50 7.23 15.02 -2.76
N GLU A 51 8.40 15.13 -3.39
CA GLU A 51 9.20 13.93 -3.65
C GLU A 51 9.53 13.36 -2.28
N SER A 52 8.83 12.31 -1.88
CA SER A 52 9.02 11.64 -0.61
C SER A 52 10.46 11.15 -0.54
N PRO A 53 11.30 11.67 0.38
CA PRO A 53 12.55 10.99 0.71
C PRO A 53 12.16 9.57 1.11
N GLN A 54 12.87 8.54 0.63
CA GLN A 54 12.77 7.19 1.20
C GLN A 54 12.77 7.36 2.71
N GLU A 55 11.63 7.08 3.35
CA GLU A 55 11.47 7.25 4.79
C GLU A 55 12.53 6.38 5.45
N ALA A 56 13.56 7.03 6.00
CA ALA A 56 14.56 6.35 6.79
C ALA A 56 13.82 5.56 7.87
N LEU A 57 14.06 4.25 7.90
CA LEU A 57 13.46 3.34 8.88
C LEU A 57 13.55 3.96 10.28
N PRO A 58 12.44 4.06 11.04
CA PRO A 58 12.50 4.55 12.41
C PRO A 58 13.50 3.71 13.20
N SER A 59 14.30 4.35 14.06
CA SER A 59 15.31 3.68 14.87
C SER A 59 14.64 2.61 15.75
N LEU A 60 15.30 1.46 15.89
CA LEU A 60 14.71 0.35 16.61
C LEU A 60 14.70 0.68 18.10
N THR A 61 13.53 0.56 18.74
CA THR A 61 13.48 0.55 20.20
C THR A 61 14.22 -0.69 20.68
N LYS A 62 15.15 -0.57 21.65
CA LYS A 62 15.96 -1.68 22.18
C LYS A 62 15.16 -2.97 22.44
N LYS A 63 13.94 -2.83 22.99
CA LYS A 63 13.00 -3.93 23.26
C LYS A 63 12.63 -4.78 22.03
N ARG A 64 12.50 -4.17 20.85
CA ARG A 64 12.22 -4.91 19.59
C ARG A 64 13.46 -5.60 19.05
N GLU A 65 14.65 -5.07 19.34
CA GLU A 65 15.93 -5.65 18.91
C GLU A 65 16.17 -6.94 19.67
N GLU A 66 16.00 -6.83 20.99
CA GLU A 66 16.10 -7.95 21.91
C GLU A 66 15.10 -9.06 21.55
N ALA A 67 13.87 -8.70 21.16
CA ALA A 67 12.87 -9.68 20.71
C ALA A 67 13.29 -10.43 19.43
N TYR A 68 13.88 -9.73 18.46
CA TYR A 68 14.37 -10.35 17.22
C TYR A 68 15.63 -11.20 17.42
N LEU A 69 16.53 -10.77 18.31
CA LEU A 69 17.68 -11.57 18.71
C LEU A 69 17.23 -12.82 19.46
N ALA A 70 16.23 -12.71 20.33
CA ALA A 70 15.65 -13.83 21.07
C ALA A 70 14.96 -14.86 20.16
N SER A 71 14.47 -14.44 18.98
CA SER A 71 13.94 -15.37 17.96
C SER A 71 15.04 -16.06 17.14
N GLY A 72 16.32 -15.84 17.45
CA GLY A 72 17.45 -16.52 16.79
C GLY A 72 17.98 -15.83 15.53
N MET A 73 17.54 -14.61 15.20
CA MET A 73 18.02 -13.90 14.02
C MET A 73 19.36 -13.20 14.29
N SER A 74 20.27 -13.25 13.32
CA SER A 74 21.49 -12.46 13.33
C SER A 74 21.22 -10.97 13.06
N PRO A 75 22.11 -10.05 13.46
CA PRO A 75 21.95 -8.61 13.18
C PRO A 75 21.78 -8.28 11.69
N ARG A 76 22.36 -9.09 10.79
CA ARG A 76 22.22 -8.94 9.34
C ARG A 76 20.81 -9.34 8.87
N GLU A 77 20.30 -10.46 9.36
CA GLU A 77 18.93 -10.91 9.06
C GLU A 77 17.90 -9.93 9.62
N ILE A 78 18.13 -9.37 10.82
CA ILE A 78 17.27 -8.32 11.38
C ILE A 78 17.21 -7.09 10.46
N THR A 79 18.36 -6.65 9.95
CA THR A 79 18.42 -5.51 9.02
C THR A 79 17.67 -5.82 7.73
N LEU A 80 17.95 -6.96 7.10
CA LEU A 80 17.29 -7.38 5.87
C LEU A 80 15.76 -7.50 6.05
N PHE A 81 15.33 -8.14 7.14
CA PHE A 81 13.93 -8.30 7.48
C PHE A 81 13.21 -6.95 7.56
N ARG A 82 13.81 -5.99 8.27
CA ARG A 82 13.22 -4.65 8.46
C ARG A 82 13.14 -3.87 7.16
N GLU A 83 14.20 -3.89 6.37
CA GLU A 83 14.23 -3.22 5.06
C GLU A 83 13.15 -3.81 4.14
N THR A 84 13.10 -5.14 4.07
CA THR A 84 12.12 -5.88 3.26
C THR A 84 10.68 -5.57 3.69
N LEU A 85 10.38 -5.65 5.00
CA LEU A 85 9.03 -5.34 5.47
C LEU A 85 8.66 -3.87 5.32
N ASN A 86 9.59 -2.95 5.45
CA ASN A 86 9.28 -1.55 5.20
C ASN A 86 8.93 -1.28 3.74
N GLN A 87 9.66 -1.89 2.80
CA GLN A 87 9.33 -1.84 1.38
C GLN A 87 7.95 -2.46 1.12
N ALA A 88 7.69 -3.66 1.66
CA ALA A 88 6.40 -4.33 1.51
C ALA A 88 5.25 -3.49 2.08
N LYS A 89 5.45 -2.84 3.24
CA LYS A 89 4.45 -1.92 3.82
C LYS A 89 4.14 -0.76 2.87
N GLN A 90 5.17 -0.10 2.33
CA GLN A 90 4.99 1.00 1.38
C GLN A 90 4.25 0.54 0.12
N GLN A 91 4.56 -0.65 -0.38
CA GLN A 91 3.88 -1.26 -1.51
C GLN A 91 2.41 -1.59 -1.20
N ILE A 92 2.09 -2.15 -0.04
CA ILE A 92 0.71 -2.41 0.40
C ILE A 92 -0.08 -1.10 0.54
N ASP A 93 0.54 -0.06 1.09
CA ASP A 93 -0.09 1.25 1.21
C ASP A 93 -0.38 1.85 -0.18
N GLN A 94 0.56 1.75 -1.13
CA GLN A 94 0.35 2.19 -2.50
C GLN A 94 -0.75 1.37 -3.21
N LEU A 95 -0.75 0.04 -3.05
CA LEU A 95 -1.78 -0.83 -3.59
C LEU A 95 -3.16 -0.45 -3.06
N GLN A 96 -3.28 -0.17 -1.75
CA GLN A 96 -4.51 0.30 -1.15
C GLN A 96 -5.01 1.60 -1.81
N GLN A 97 -4.12 2.57 -2.03
CA GLN A 97 -4.51 3.81 -2.70
C GLN A 97 -5.00 3.53 -4.12
N ASN A 98 -4.28 2.71 -4.87
CA ASN A 98 -4.63 2.34 -6.25
C ASN A 98 -6.01 1.67 -6.33
N ILE A 99 -6.29 0.72 -5.44
CA ILE A 99 -7.59 0.03 -5.33
C ILE A 99 -8.70 1.02 -4.96
N HIS A 100 -8.42 1.98 -4.06
CA HIS A 100 -9.42 2.95 -3.63
C HIS A 100 -9.86 3.90 -4.75
N VAL A 101 -8.93 4.34 -5.60
CA VAL A 101 -9.18 5.35 -6.64
C VAL A 101 -9.71 4.79 -7.95
N ASN A 102 -9.68 3.48 -8.17
CA ASN A 102 -10.09 2.86 -9.44
C ASN A 102 -11.12 1.73 -9.27
N THR A 103 -12.29 1.87 -9.90
CA THR A 103 -13.40 0.90 -9.77
C THR A 103 -13.09 -0.49 -10.31
N LYS A 104 -12.32 -0.61 -11.41
CA LYS A 104 -11.94 -1.93 -11.95
C LYS A 104 -10.99 -2.66 -10.98
N LEU A 105 -10.01 -1.95 -10.42
CA LEU A 105 -9.12 -2.50 -9.40
C LEU A 105 -9.89 -2.90 -8.13
N LYS A 106 -10.85 -2.06 -7.69
CA LYS A 106 -11.75 -2.39 -6.57
C LYS A 106 -12.56 -3.67 -6.81
N ALA A 107 -13.04 -3.89 -8.04
CA ALA A 107 -13.78 -5.11 -8.37
C ALA A 107 -12.89 -6.36 -8.35
N ILE A 108 -11.62 -6.24 -8.71
CA ILE A 108 -10.64 -7.34 -8.58
C ILE A 108 -10.38 -7.63 -7.10
N ASP A 109 -10.15 -6.59 -6.28
CA ASP A 109 -9.93 -6.73 -4.84
C ASP A 109 -11.12 -7.40 -4.15
N LEU A 110 -12.36 -7.03 -4.49
CA LEU A 110 -13.57 -7.67 -3.95
C LEU A 110 -13.73 -9.14 -4.33
N ARG A 111 -13.16 -9.56 -5.46
CA ARG A 111 -13.24 -10.97 -5.92
C ARG A 111 -12.22 -11.85 -5.20
N HIS A 112 -11.03 -11.31 -4.93
CA HIS A 112 -9.89 -12.09 -4.43
C HIS A 112 -9.49 -11.77 -3.00
N ASP A 113 -10.07 -10.75 -2.35
CA ASP A 113 -9.63 -10.24 -1.05
C ASP A 113 -8.14 -9.81 -1.03
N THR A 114 -7.60 -9.34 -2.15
CA THR A 114 -6.16 -9.15 -2.36
C THR A 114 -5.51 -8.24 -1.32
N LEU A 115 -6.11 -7.08 -1.03
CA LEU A 115 -5.58 -6.15 -0.05
C LEU A 115 -5.65 -6.73 1.36
N ARG A 116 -6.68 -7.52 1.66
CA ARG A 116 -6.83 -8.21 2.94
C ARG A 116 -5.75 -9.28 3.10
N ALA A 117 -5.52 -10.10 2.06
CA ALA A 117 -4.48 -11.11 2.01
C ALA A 117 -3.08 -10.49 2.16
N ALA A 118 -2.76 -9.44 1.40
CA ALA A 118 -1.46 -8.77 1.48
C ALA A 118 -1.18 -8.20 2.88
N LYS A 119 -2.18 -7.57 3.52
CA LYS A 119 -2.08 -7.10 4.91
C LYS A 119 -2.00 -8.23 5.92
N GLY A 120 -2.71 -9.33 5.68
CA GLY A 120 -2.68 -10.54 6.50
C GLY A 120 -1.29 -11.16 6.51
N LEU A 121 -0.73 -11.40 5.33
CA LEU A 121 0.62 -11.95 5.16
C LEU A 121 1.68 -11.04 5.79
N PHE A 122 1.58 -9.72 5.59
CA PHE A 122 2.45 -8.76 6.27
C PHE A 122 2.41 -8.89 7.79
N LYS A 123 1.21 -8.99 8.39
CA LYS A 123 1.06 -9.16 9.85
C LYS A 123 1.63 -10.49 10.32
N ALA A 124 1.43 -11.55 9.56
CA ALA A 124 1.94 -12.88 9.87
C ALA A 124 3.49 -12.88 9.87
N LEU A 125 4.11 -12.24 8.88
CA LEU A 125 5.57 -12.05 8.81
C LEU A 125 6.12 -11.20 9.97
N VAL A 126 5.39 -10.18 10.42
CA VAL A 126 5.77 -9.40 11.61
C VAL A 126 5.74 -10.25 12.88
N LYS A 127 4.78 -11.17 12.99
CA LYS A 127 4.65 -12.11 14.10
C LYS A 127 5.76 -13.17 14.07
N GLU A 128 6.11 -13.66 12.89
CA GLU A 128 7.01 -14.79 12.67
C GLU A 128 8.16 -14.41 11.71
N PRO A 129 9.13 -13.60 12.18
CA PRO A 129 10.14 -12.97 11.32
C PRO A 129 11.13 -13.98 10.71
N THR A 130 11.32 -15.14 11.33
CA THR A 130 12.20 -16.22 10.83
C THR A 130 11.64 -16.92 9.59
N ARG A 131 10.33 -16.82 9.35
CA ARG A 131 9.63 -17.40 8.20
C ARG A 131 9.64 -16.50 6.95
N LEU A 132 10.43 -15.42 6.95
CA LEU A 132 10.50 -14.48 5.82
C LEU A 132 10.74 -15.18 4.46
N HIS A 133 11.57 -16.22 4.47
CA HIS A 133 11.93 -16.98 3.28
C HIS A 133 10.74 -17.69 2.60
N GLU A 134 9.69 -18.02 3.37
CA GLU A 134 8.48 -18.67 2.86
C GLU A 134 7.63 -17.69 2.03
N ALA A 135 7.79 -16.38 2.23
CA ALA A 135 7.07 -15.33 1.51
C ALA A 135 7.88 -14.68 0.38
N ASN A 136 8.96 -15.32 -0.11
CA ASN A 136 9.85 -14.73 -1.11
C ASN A 136 9.12 -14.31 -2.40
N HIS A 137 8.21 -15.15 -2.92
CA HIS A 137 7.44 -14.81 -4.13
C HIS A 137 6.54 -13.60 -3.93
N PHE A 138 5.84 -13.53 -2.79
CA PHE A 138 5.05 -12.37 -2.41
C PHE A 138 5.90 -11.10 -2.36
N LEU A 139 7.01 -11.13 -1.60
CA LEU A 139 7.82 -9.96 -1.27
C LEU A 139 8.60 -9.41 -2.47
N TYR A 140 9.10 -10.28 -3.34
CA TYR A 140 10.03 -9.88 -4.41
C TYR A 140 9.44 -9.98 -5.82
N THR A 141 8.24 -10.52 -5.98
CA THR A 141 7.63 -10.69 -7.31
C THR A 141 6.18 -10.22 -7.32
N HIS A 142 5.28 -10.89 -6.59
CA HIS A 142 3.84 -10.66 -6.76
C HIS A 142 3.41 -9.26 -6.30
N LEU A 143 3.78 -8.86 -5.07
CA LEU A 143 3.40 -7.55 -4.55
C LEU A 143 4.07 -6.38 -5.32
N PRO A 144 5.40 -6.39 -5.59
CA PRO A 144 6.03 -5.34 -6.39
C PRO A 144 5.40 -5.20 -7.78
N ASN A 145 5.21 -6.31 -8.51
CA ASN A 145 4.63 -6.29 -9.85
C ASN A 145 3.17 -5.81 -9.85
N MET A 146 2.40 -6.20 -8.82
CA MET A 146 1.03 -5.74 -8.63
C MET A 146 0.97 -4.22 -8.45
N VAL A 147 1.85 -3.64 -7.62
CA VAL A 147 1.93 -2.19 -7.43
C VAL A 147 2.34 -1.49 -8.73
N ASP A 148 3.35 -1.99 -9.43
CA ASP A 148 3.82 -1.40 -10.69
C ASP A 148 2.75 -1.39 -11.77
N LEU A 149 2.04 -2.52 -11.95
CA LEU A 149 0.98 -2.64 -12.94
C LEU A 149 -0.23 -1.76 -12.58
N THR A 150 -0.63 -1.73 -11.32
CA THR A 150 -1.76 -0.88 -10.89
C THR A 150 -1.43 0.61 -11.01
N ASN A 151 -0.18 1.02 -10.71
CA ASN A 151 0.28 2.39 -10.93
C ASN A 151 0.21 2.77 -12.42
N LYS A 152 0.83 1.97 -13.29
CA LYS A 152 0.84 2.22 -14.75
C LYS A 152 -0.56 2.21 -15.33
N TYR A 153 -1.40 1.29 -14.87
CA TYR A 153 -2.80 1.22 -15.29
C TYR A 153 -3.56 2.50 -14.96
N ILE A 154 -3.44 3.02 -13.72
CA ILE A 154 -4.09 4.26 -13.31
C ILE A 154 -3.57 5.46 -14.08
N GLU A 155 -2.25 5.54 -14.29
CA GLU A 155 -1.61 6.59 -15.08
C GLU A 155 -2.23 6.67 -16.49
N ILE A 156 -2.22 5.54 -17.21
CA ILE A 156 -2.76 5.46 -18.57
C ILE A 156 -4.28 5.67 -18.58
N ASN A 157 -5.00 5.14 -17.60
CA ASN A 157 -6.45 5.34 -17.47
C ASN A 157 -6.81 6.83 -17.43
N ASN A 158 -5.97 7.65 -16.82
CA ASN A 158 -6.18 9.10 -16.66
C ASN A 158 -5.74 9.94 -17.87
N HIS A 159 -5.14 9.35 -18.91
CA HIS A 159 -4.77 10.09 -20.13
C HIS A 159 -6.00 10.63 -20.87
N GLU A 160 -5.97 11.86 -21.39
CA GLU A 160 -7.11 12.45 -22.12
C GLU A 160 -7.37 11.78 -23.47
N VAL A 161 -6.31 11.37 -24.17
CA VAL A 161 -6.39 10.71 -25.47
C VAL A 161 -5.80 9.31 -25.38
N LYS A 162 -6.59 8.30 -25.74
CA LYS A 162 -6.20 6.89 -25.76
C LYS A 162 -6.51 6.29 -27.12
N SER A 163 -5.55 5.59 -27.72
CA SER A 163 -5.79 4.86 -28.97
C SER A 163 -6.51 3.53 -28.68
N ARG A 164 -7.02 2.87 -29.73
CA ARG A 164 -7.58 1.53 -29.61
C ARG A 164 -6.57 0.54 -29.01
N GLU A 165 -5.33 0.58 -29.48
CA GLU A 165 -4.24 -0.26 -28.97
C GLU A 165 -3.98 -0.01 -27.48
N THR A 166 -4.09 1.25 -27.03
CA THR A 166 -3.98 1.58 -25.60
C THR A 166 -5.05 0.87 -24.77
N TYR A 167 -6.30 0.85 -25.25
CA TYR A 167 -7.38 0.14 -24.55
C TYR A 167 -7.15 -1.37 -24.52
N GLU A 168 -6.66 -1.96 -25.61
CA GLU A 168 -6.33 -3.39 -25.66
C GLU A 168 -5.24 -3.74 -24.62
N LYS A 169 -4.19 -2.93 -24.52
CA LYS A 169 -3.13 -3.11 -23.52
C LYS A 169 -3.60 -2.87 -22.08
N MET A 170 -4.51 -1.92 -21.88
CA MET A 170 -5.13 -1.72 -20.57
C MET A 170 -5.97 -2.93 -20.14
N GLU A 171 -6.68 -3.57 -21.06
CA GLU A 171 -7.48 -4.75 -20.75
C GLU A 171 -6.58 -5.97 -20.46
N GLU A 172 -5.52 -6.17 -21.25
CA GLU A 172 -4.48 -7.16 -20.96
C GLU A 172 -3.86 -6.94 -19.56
N SER A 173 -3.58 -5.68 -19.20
CA SER A 173 -3.07 -5.33 -17.87
C SER A 173 -4.05 -5.72 -16.76
N ILE A 174 -5.35 -5.50 -16.96
CA ILE A 174 -6.38 -5.90 -15.98
C ILE A 174 -6.43 -7.41 -15.80
N GLN A 175 -6.27 -8.19 -16.86
CA GLN A 175 -6.22 -9.66 -16.77
C GLN A 175 -4.99 -10.13 -15.98
N ILE A 176 -3.83 -9.50 -16.18
CA ILE A 176 -2.61 -9.85 -15.43
C ILE A 176 -2.74 -9.43 -13.96
N ILE A 177 -3.31 -8.24 -13.69
CA ILE A 177 -3.59 -7.77 -12.33
C ILE A 177 -4.53 -8.75 -11.60
N ASP A 178 -5.54 -9.29 -12.30
CA ASP A 178 -6.43 -10.31 -11.75
C ASP A 178 -5.71 -11.60 -11.36
N GLN A 179 -4.78 -12.06 -12.20
CA GLN A 179 -3.96 -13.23 -11.89
C GLN A 179 -3.04 -12.98 -10.69
N LEU A 180 -2.37 -11.82 -10.64
CA LEU A 180 -1.54 -11.43 -9.50
C LEU A 180 -2.34 -11.31 -8.20
N ALA A 181 -3.58 -10.82 -8.27
CA ALA A 181 -4.50 -10.78 -7.14
C ALA A 181 -4.78 -12.18 -6.57
N SER A 182 -5.02 -13.16 -7.44
CA SER A 182 -5.17 -14.56 -7.04
C SER A 182 -3.89 -15.13 -6.43
N LEU A 183 -2.73 -14.82 -7.01
CA LEU A 183 -1.43 -15.30 -6.50
C LEU A 183 -1.12 -14.75 -5.10
N ILE A 184 -1.32 -13.45 -4.86
CA ILE A 184 -1.13 -12.84 -3.53
C ILE A 184 -2.04 -13.50 -2.49
N THR A 185 -3.25 -13.85 -2.89
CA THR A 185 -4.21 -14.53 -2.01
C THR A 185 -3.75 -15.95 -1.68
N SER A 186 -3.23 -16.66 -2.68
CA SER A 186 -2.61 -17.98 -2.51
C SER A 186 -1.36 -17.91 -1.63
N ASP A 187 -0.50 -16.90 -1.79
CA ASP A 187 0.70 -16.71 -0.95
C ASP A 187 0.31 -16.60 0.52
N TYR A 188 -0.74 -15.82 0.82
CA TYR A 188 -1.25 -15.68 2.18
C TYR A 188 -1.80 -17.01 2.71
N GLN A 189 -2.64 -17.70 1.94
CA GLN A 189 -3.23 -18.98 2.33
C GLN A 189 -2.17 -20.04 2.59
N GLN A 190 -1.14 -20.11 1.74
CA GLN A 190 -0.02 -21.02 1.90
C GLN A 190 0.76 -20.69 3.18
N PHE A 191 1.03 -19.41 3.45
CA PHE A 191 1.78 -19.00 4.64
C PHE A 191 1.07 -19.36 5.95
N VAL A 192 -0.27 -19.28 5.98
CA VAL A 192 -1.07 -19.62 7.18
C VAL A 192 -1.62 -21.05 7.16
N SER A 193 -1.19 -21.89 6.22
CA SER A 193 -1.74 -23.23 6.05
C SER A 193 -1.50 -24.12 7.27
N ASP A 194 -0.30 -24.06 7.87
CA ASP A 194 0.03 -24.81 9.09
C ASP A 194 -0.95 -24.50 10.25
N ASP A 195 -1.29 -23.22 10.46
CA ASP A 195 -2.27 -22.80 11.48
C ASP A 195 -3.67 -23.37 11.20
N LEU A 196 -4.03 -23.54 9.93
CA LEU A 196 -5.32 -24.10 9.52
C LEU A 196 -5.36 -25.62 9.70
N GLU A 197 -4.26 -26.32 9.39
CA GLU A 197 -4.14 -27.76 9.62
C GLU A 197 -4.24 -28.11 11.10
N GLU A 198 -3.59 -27.32 11.97
CA GLU A 198 -3.71 -27.47 13.43
C GLU A 198 -5.16 -27.28 13.89
N LEU A 199 -5.82 -26.23 13.42
CA LEU A 199 -7.23 -25.98 13.73
C LEU A 199 -8.14 -27.13 13.28
N ASP A 200 -7.91 -27.72 12.10
CA ASP A 200 -8.71 -28.85 11.60
C ASP A 200 -8.53 -30.12 12.45
N ILE A 201 -7.32 -30.36 12.97
CA ILE A 201 -7.06 -31.42 13.95
C ILE A 201 -7.82 -31.15 15.25
N GLU A 202 -7.71 -29.93 15.80
CA GLU A 202 -8.42 -29.53 17.03
C GLU A 202 -9.93 -29.66 16.89
N LEU A 203 -10.50 -29.21 15.76
CA LEU A 203 -11.91 -29.35 15.44
C LEU A 203 -12.32 -30.82 15.33
N SER A 204 -11.47 -31.68 14.77
CA SER A 204 -11.73 -33.12 14.64
C SER A 204 -11.76 -33.80 16.02
N ILE A 205 -10.82 -33.46 16.90
CA ILE A 205 -10.78 -33.93 18.29
C ILE A 205 -12.02 -33.45 19.07
N ALA A 206 -12.39 -32.18 18.92
CA ALA A 206 -13.58 -31.62 19.56
C ALA A 206 -14.85 -32.32 19.07
N LYS A 207 -15.01 -32.53 17.76
CA LYS A 207 -16.14 -33.28 17.18
C LYS A 207 -16.20 -34.72 17.68
N GLN A 208 -15.07 -35.41 17.79
CA GLN A 208 -15.02 -36.77 18.32
C GLN A 208 -15.41 -36.82 19.80
N SER A 209 -14.95 -35.85 20.58
CA SER A 209 -15.29 -35.73 22.01
C SER A 209 -16.79 -35.53 22.20
N LEU A 210 -17.39 -34.60 21.45
CA LEU A 210 -18.85 -34.38 21.47
C LEU A 210 -19.65 -35.62 21.03
N LYS A 211 -19.19 -36.36 20.01
CA LYS A 211 -19.84 -37.62 19.61
C LYS A 211 -19.78 -38.67 20.73
N ARG A 212 -18.64 -38.80 21.40
CA ARG A 212 -18.46 -39.76 22.50
C ARG A 212 -19.37 -39.43 23.69
N ASP A 213 -19.46 -38.16 24.07
CA ASP A 213 -20.29 -37.71 25.19
C ASP A 213 -21.80 -37.86 24.89
N ASN A 214 -22.22 -37.56 23.66
CA ASN A 214 -23.60 -37.80 23.23
C ASN A 214 -23.96 -39.30 23.18
N THR A 215 -23.02 -40.16 22.81
CA THR A 215 -23.22 -41.62 22.79
C THR A 215 -23.32 -42.19 24.22
N TYR A 216 -22.55 -41.63 25.17
CA TYR A 216 -22.62 -42.00 26.58
C TYR A 216 -23.98 -41.66 27.18
N ASN A 217 -24.49 -40.44 26.93
CA ASN A 217 -25.78 -39.98 27.44
C ASN A 217 -26.99 -40.76 26.88
N GLN A 218 -26.90 -41.29 25.66
CA GLN A 218 -27.96 -42.14 25.07
C GLN A 218 -27.98 -43.57 25.63
N THR A 219 -26.84 -44.08 26.10
CA THR A 219 -26.72 -45.46 26.60
C THR A 219 -27.22 -45.58 28.05
N ASP A 220 -27.08 -44.52 28.85
CA ASP A 220 -27.61 -44.45 30.22
C ASP A 220 -29.12 -44.12 30.28
N SER A 221 -29.70 -43.56 29.21
CA SER A 221 -31.14 -43.28 29.13
C SER A 221 -32.00 -44.50 28.75
N GLN A 222 -31.37 -45.66 28.49
CA GLN A 222 -32.05 -46.92 28.12
C GLN A 222 -31.84 -48.06 29.14
N LYS A 223 -31.31 -47.76 30.33
CA LYS A 223 -31.29 -48.66 31.49
C LYS A 223 -32.29 -48.21 32.54
#